data_AF-A0AAN4ZQY8-F1
#
_entry.id   AF-A0AAN4ZQY8-F1
#
_cell.length_a   1.000
_cell.length_b   1.000
_cell.length_c   1.000
_cell.angle_alpha   90.00
_cell.angle_beta   90.00
_cell.angle_gamma   90.00
#
_symmetry.space_group_name_H-M   'P 1'
#
loop_
_entity.id
_entity.type
_entity.pdbx_description
1 polymer ?
#
loop_
_entity_poly.entity_id
_entity_poly.type
_entity_poly.pdbx_seq_one_letter_code
_entity_poly.pdbx_strand_id
1 'polypeptide(L)'
;SGMFSTPFLSPISVSLVDEEIWRDFHQHNTEMIVTKPGRKIFPKLTLKVSGLDPQAAYCIKIIIARADNFKYKYQSDRWKHAGEEDEEQGKVGNLVFYRGE
;
A
#
# COMPACT_ATOMS: atom_id res chain seq x y z
N SER A 1 -26.06 40.97 9.31
CA SER A 1 -24.65 40.74 9.66
C SER A 1 -24.49 39.34 10.20
N GLY A 2 -23.73 38.49 9.50
CA GLY A 2 -23.56 37.09 9.84
C GLY A 2 -23.14 36.30 8.62
N MET A 3 -21.98 36.65 8.05
CA MET A 3 -21.35 35.78 7.05
C MET A 3 -20.95 34.50 7.78
N PHE A 4 -21.62 33.40 7.47
CA PHE A 4 -21.08 32.07 7.75
C PHE A 4 -19.84 31.93 6.88
N SER A 5 -18.67 32.31 7.41
CA SER A 5 -17.42 31.90 6.83
C SER A 5 -17.41 30.39 6.94
N THR A 6 -17.63 29.68 5.83
CA THR A 6 -17.22 28.28 5.78
C THR A 6 -15.74 28.27 6.17
N PRO A 7 -15.34 27.60 7.26
CA PRO A 7 -13.92 27.44 7.52
C PRO A 7 -13.38 26.72 6.29
N PHE A 8 -12.37 27.31 5.64
CA PHE A 8 -11.64 26.63 4.58
C PHE A 8 -11.16 25.32 5.21
N LEU A 9 -11.80 24.20 4.85
CA LEU A 9 -11.39 22.90 5.36
C LEU A 9 -9.93 22.73 4.95
N SER A 10 -9.06 22.47 5.93
CA SER A 10 -7.66 22.18 5.64
C SER A 10 -7.60 21.03 4.63
N PRO A 11 -6.69 21.08 3.64
CA PRO A 11 -6.55 20.00 2.67
C PRO A 11 -6.41 18.64 3.38
N ILE A 12 -7.12 17.63 2.88
CA ILE A 12 -6.94 16.27 3.40
C ILE A 12 -5.50 15.84 3.12
N SER A 13 -4.83 15.36 4.15
CA SER A 13 -3.47 14.84 4.06
C SER A 13 -3.36 13.48 4.72
N VAL A 14 -2.47 12.64 4.19
CA VAL A 14 -2.20 11.31 4.69
C VAL A 14 -0.69 11.17 4.83
N SER A 15 -0.26 10.65 5.98
CA SER A 15 1.15 10.40 6.28
C SER A 15 1.32 9.02 6.89
N LEU A 16 2.50 8.44 6.67
CA LEU A 16 2.89 7.15 7.23
C LEU A 16 3.50 7.40 8.63
N VAL A 17 2.97 6.73 9.65
CA VAL A 17 3.42 6.97 11.04
C VAL A 17 4.85 6.48 11.25
N ASP A 18 5.16 5.28 10.78
CA ASP A 18 6.46 4.62 10.96
C ASP A 18 7.33 4.72 9.69
N GLU A 19 7.35 5.89 9.05
CA GLU A 19 7.98 6.09 7.73
C GLU A 19 9.45 5.69 7.69
N GLU A 20 10.20 5.95 8.77
CA GLU A 20 11.62 5.58 8.85
C GLU A 20 11.84 4.07 8.78
N ILE A 21 11.03 3.27 9.50
CA ILE A 21 11.11 1.81 9.44
C ILE A 21 10.80 1.34 8.01
N TRP A 22 9.80 1.93 7.36
CA TRP A 22 9.49 1.60 5.98
C TRP A 22 10.61 1.96 5.01
N ARG A 23 11.31 3.08 5.24
CA ARG A 23 12.48 3.50 4.47
C ARG A 23 13.64 2.52 4.63
N ASP A 24 13.90 2.06 5.85
CA ASP A 24 14.95 1.07 6.13
C ASP A 24 14.65 -0.28 5.44
N PHE A 25 13.39 -0.74 5.51
CA PHE A 25 12.96 -1.93 4.78
C PHE A 25 13.09 -1.75 3.26
N HIS A 26 12.73 -0.57 2.74
CA HIS A 26 12.84 -0.29 1.32
C HIS A 26 14.30 -0.35 0.83
N GLN A 27 15.25 0.18 1.61
CA GLN A 27 16.68 0.09 1.30
C GLN A 27 17.18 -1.36 1.20
N HIS A 28 16.55 -2.29 1.92
CA HIS A 28 16.89 -3.72 1.93
C HIS A 28 15.97 -4.56 1.02
N ASN A 29 15.27 -3.94 0.06
CA ASN A 29 14.29 -4.57 -0.83
C ASN A 29 13.14 -5.24 -0.07
N THR A 30 12.25 -4.44 0.54
CA THR A 30 11.09 -4.91 1.32
C THR A 30 10.43 -6.17 0.75
N GLU A 31 10.44 -7.23 1.55
CA GLU A 31 9.78 -8.50 1.24
C GLU A 31 8.58 -8.73 2.17
N MET A 32 7.52 -9.33 1.63
CA MET A 32 6.32 -9.65 2.39
C MET A 32 6.01 -11.14 2.25
N ILE A 33 5.90 -11.85 3.38
CA ILE A 33 5.56 -13.27 3.39
C ILE A 33 4.05 -13.41 3.14
N VAL A 34 3.68 -14.18 2.11
CA VAL A 34 2.29 -14.57 1.85
C VAL A 34 2.09 -16.03 2.26
N THR A 35 1.02 -16.32 2.99
CA THR A 35 0.65 -17.69 3.38
C THR A 35 -0.82 -17.94 3.07
N LYS A 36 -1.24 -19.21 2.92
CA LYS A 36 -2.64 -19.56 2.61
C LYS A 36 -3.65 -18.97 3.61
N PRO A 37 -3.41 -19.04 4.94
CA PRO A 37 -4.31 -18.39 5.91
C PRO A 37 -4.26 -16.86 5.87
N GLY A 38 -3.23 -16.28 5.26
CA GLY A 38 -2.92 -14.86 5.32
C GLY A 38 -1.83 -14.54 6.34
N ARG A 39 -1.16 -13.40 6.13
CA ARG A 39 -0.12 -12.87 7.02
C ARG A 39 -0.31 -11.36 7.12
N LYS A 40 -0.04 -10.80 8.30
CA LYS A 40 -0.03 -9.35 8.48
C LYS A 40 1.16 -8.74 7.71
N ILE A 41 0.94 -7.59 7.09
CA ILE A 41 1.99 -6.77 6.50
C ILE A 41 2.97 -6.36 7.62
N PHE A 42 4.27 -6.43 7.34
CA PHE A 42 5.32 -5.97 8.23
C PHE A 42 6.38 -5.19 7.42
N PRO A 43 6.70 -3.93 7.76
CA PRO A 43 6.22 -3.18 8.92
C PRO A 43 4.71 -2.92 8.89
N LYS A 44 4.10 -2.64 10.05
CA LYS A 44 2.65 -2.39 10.11
C LYS A 44 2.32 -1.13 9.30
N LEU A 45 1.34 -1.21 8.42
CA LEU A 45 0.83 -0.03 7.72
C LEU A 45 -0.06 0.80 8.66
N THR A 46 0.50 1.84 9.26
CA THR A 46 -0.20 2.79 10.13
C THR A 46 -0.25 4.16 9.46
N LEU A 47 -1.46 4.63 9.15
CA LEU A 47 -1.68 5.90 8.47
C LEU A 47 -2.23 6.94 9.44
N LYS A 48 -1.75 8.17 9.34
CA LYS A 48 -2.34 9.36 9.97
C LYS A 48 -3.04 10.18 8.90
N VAL A 49 -4.35 10.36 9.05
CA VAL A 49 -5.19 11.17 8.17
C VAL A 49 -5.59 12.45 8.90
N SER A 50 -5.40 13.59 8.24
CA SER A 50 -5.72 14.92 8.78
C SER A 50 -6.60 15.70 7.78
N GLY A 51 -7.35 16.69 8.27
CA GLY A 51 -8.15 17.58 7.43
C GLY A 51 -9.49 17.03 6.95
N LEU A 52 -9.96 15.91 7.53
CA LEU A 52 -11.31 15.42 7.31
C LEU A 52 -12.35 16.34 7.97
N ASP A 53 -13.52 16.46 7.35
CA ASP A 53 -14.69 17.10 7.96
C ASP A 53 -15.26 16.17 9.05
N PRO A 54 -15.30 16.59 10.33
CA PRO A 54 -15.87 15.76 11.40
C PRO A 54 -17.35 15.41 11.23
N GLN A 55 -18.09 16.12 10.36
CA GLN A 55 -19.52 15.90 10.12
C GLN A 55 -19.82 14.98 8.93
N ALA A 56 -18.81 14.57 8.17
CA ALA A 56 -18.97 13.71 7.00
C ALA A 56 -18.65 12.24 7.29
N ALA A 57 -19.26 11.34 6.52
CA ALA A 57 -18.95 9.91 6.56
C ALA A 57 -17.89 9.54 5.51
N TYR A 58 -16.92 8.72 5.91
CA TYR A 58 -15.81 8.30 5.05
C TYR A 58 -15.63 6.78 5.07
N CYS A 59 -15.10 6.23 3.98
CA CYS A 59 -14.64 4.86 3.89
C CYS A 59 -13.17 4.86 3.47
N ILE A 60 -12.33 4.04 4.12
CA ILE A 60 -10.92 3.87 3.76
C ILE A 60 -10.77 2.49 3.14
N LYS A 61 -10.17 2.45 1.94
CA LYS A 61 -9.86 1.22 1.21
C LYS A 61 -8.37 1.19 0.88
N ILE A 62 -7.75 0.06 1.14
CA ILE A 62 -6.36 -0.21 0.76
C ILE A 62 -6.39 -1.22 -0.38
N ILE A 63 -5.67 -0.92 -1.46
CA ILE A 63 -5.50 -1.79 -2.62
C ILE A 63 -4.00 -1.98 -2.83
N ILE A 64 -3.55 -3.23 -2.86
CA ILE A 64 -2.18 -3.57 -3.26
C ILE A 64 -2.22 -3.92 -4.73
N ALA A 65 -1.49 -3.15 -5.54
CA ALA A 65 -1.36 -3.38 -6.98
C ALA A 65 0.07 -3.82 -7.32
N ARG A 66 0.23 -4.47 -8.47
CA ARG A 66 1.56 -4.82 -8.99
C ARG A 66 2.36 -3.53 -9.25
N ALA A 67 3.62 -3.50 -8.82
CA ALA A 67 4.55 -2.42 -9.18
C ALA A 67 5.04 -2.54 -10.63
N ASP A 68 5.14 -3.78 -11.13
CA ASP A 68 5.59 -4.12 -12.48
C ASP A 68 5.00 -5.47 -12.95
N ASN A 69 5.37 -5.86 -14.17
CA ASN A 69 4.91 -7.10 -14.79
C ASN A 69 5.91 -8.27 -14.68
N PHE A 70 7.01 -8.12 -13.95
CA PHE A 70 8.06 -9.13 -13.86
C PHE A 70 7.79 -10.15 -12.75
N LYS A 71 8.31 -11.36 -12.96
CA LYS A 71 8.52 -12.34 -11.90
C LYS A 71 9.96 -12.18 -11.41
N TYR A 72 10.17 -12.26 -10.11
CA TYR A 72 11.49 -12.09 -9.51
C TYR A 72 11.96 -13.38 -8.84
N LYS A 73 13.26 -13.69 -8.97
CA LYS A 73 13.94 -14.76 -8.25
C LYS A 73 15.13 -14.20 -7.49
N TYR A 74 15.28 -14.58 -6.23
CA TYR A 74 16.45 -14.26 -5.43
C TYR A 74 17.55 -15.31 -5.69
N GLN A 75 18.70 -14.89 -6.20
CA GLN A 75 19.84 -15.76 -6.50
C GLN A 75 21.16 -15.00 -6.39
N SER A 76 22.13 -15.59 -5.69
CA SER A 76 23.45 -14.97 -5.45
C SER A 76 23.33 -13.58 -4.83
N ASP A 77 22.59 -13.53 -3.73
CA ASP A 77 22.34 -12.35 -2.88
C ASP A 77 21.73 -11.14 -3.60
N ARG A 78 20.98 -11.38 -4.67
CA ARG A 78 20.27 -10.34 -5.41
C ARG A 78 18.97 -10.83 -6.03
N TRP A 79 18.03 -9.91 -6.15
CA TRP A 79 16.82 -10.08 -6.95
C TRP A 79 17.16 -9.97 -8.45
N LYS A 80 16.63 -10.89 -9.25
CA LYS A 80 16.74 -10.90 -10.72
C LYS A 80 15.40 -11.19 -11.35
N HIS A 81 15.17 -10.71 -12.57
CA HIS A 81 14.02 -11.13 -13.37
C HIS A 81 14.12 -12.63 -13.66
N ALA A 82 13.04 -13.35 -13.35
CA ALA A 82 12.90 -14.76 -13.62
C ALA A 82 12.36 -14.93 -15.05
N GLY A 83 13.25 -15.25 -15.99
CA GLY A 83 12.91 -15.59 -17.37
C GLY A 83 12.71 -14.39 -18.29
N GLU A 84 13.55 -14.23 -19.30
CA GLU A 84 13.20 -13.50 -20.52
C GLU A 84 12.17 -14.27 -21.38
N GLU A 85 11.75 -15.48 -20.97
CA GLU A 85 10.87 -16.39 -21.72
C GLU A 85 9.56 -16.76 -20.99
N ASP A 86 9.29 -16.18 -19.81
CA ASP A 86 8.03 -16.40 -19.08
C ASP A 86 7.02 -15.30 -19.50
N GLU A 87 6.62 -15.32 -20.79
CA GLU A 87 5.53 -14.52 -21.33
C GLU A 87 4.17 -14.97 -20.76
N GLU A 88 3.97 -14.90 -19.45
CA GLU A 88 2.63 -14.62 -18.92
C GLU A 88 2.38 -13.10 -19.00
N GLN A 89 2.52 -12.55 -20.21
CA GLN A 89 1.99 -11.23 -20.52
C GLN A 89 0.46 -11.29 -20.38
N GLY A 90 -0.09 -10.47 -19.48
CA GLY A 90 -1.50 -10.08 -19.57
C GLY A 90 -2.52 -10.77 -18.66
N LYS A 91 -2.12 -11.52 -17.61
CA LYS A 91 -3.09 -11.76 -16.52
C LYS A 91 -3.08 -10.56 -15.58
N VAL A 92 -4.10 -9.72 -15.70
CA VAL A 92 -4.47 -8.75 -14.64
C VAL A 92 -4.55 -9.57 -13.36
N GLY A 93 -3.68 -9.28 -12.39
CA GLY A 93 -3.70 -10.01 -11.13
C GLY A 93 -5.10 -9.96 -10.55
N ASN A 94 -5.70 -11.12 -10.26
CA ASN A 94 -7.04 -11.16 -9.69
C ASN A 94 -7.04 -10.28 -8.44
N LEU A 95 -7.90 -9.25 -8.45
CA LEU A 95 -8.03 -8.36 -7.30
C LEU A 95 -8.72 -9.17 -6.19
N VAL A 96 -7.92 -9.73 -5.28
CA VAL A 96 -8.44 -10.49 -4.15
C VAL A 96 -8.85 -9.50 -3.05
N PHE A 97 -10.15 -9.39 -2.83
CA PHE A 97 -10.68 -8.65 -1.68
C PHE A 97 -10.60 -9.54 -0.44
N TYR A 98 -9.70 -9.21 0.48
CA TYR A 98 -9.71 -9.84 1.80
C TYR A 98 -10.73 -9.10 2.68
N ARG A 99 -11.93 -9.68 2.85
CA ARG A 99 -12.90 -9.21 3.84
C ARG A 99 -12.54 -9.86 5.17
N GLY A 100 -12.03 -9.08 6.11
CA GLY A 100 -11.93 -9.54 7.49
C GLY A 100 -13.35 -9.74 8.03
N GLU A 101 -13.67 -10.97 8.42
CA GLU A 101 -14.76 -11.22 9.37
C GLU A 101 -14.29 -10.89 10.79
#